data_AF-A0ABD4KV84-F1
#
_entry.id   AF-A0ABD4KV84-F1
#
_cell.length_a   1.000
_cell.length_b   1.000
_cell.length_c   1.000
_cell.angle_alpha   90.00
_cell.angle_beta   90.00
_cell.angle_gamma   90.00
#
_symmetry.space_group_name_H-M   'P 1'
#
loop_
_entity.id
_entity.type
_entity.pdbx_description
1 polymer ?
#
loop_
_entity_poly.entity_id
_entity_poly.type
_entity_poly.pdbx_seq_one_letter_code
_entity_poly.pdbx_strand_id
1 'polypeptide(L)'
;MYFTNKRIIEDDLASIARDKGWWQLEARIDENCSNYIYVRFNSREPFVKCNLSPKSRMFRDLPIVESDFVLDWTDEKSEKLIVTADSIDMQYRTDAITKRAKNRAKDNPTPRKDRSKGIQQNRKEELELMNGKDTTQVSKSVTDNDIFENNVVTLPRRNKRAQDV
;
A
#
# COMPACT_ATOMS: atom_id res chain seq x y z
N MET A 1 -7.28 5.52 -15.96
CA MET A 1 -6.03 6.32 -15.87
C MET A 1 -6.36 7.79 -15.65
N TYR A 2 -5.54 8.57 -14.93
CA TYR A 2 -5.83 10.00 -14.68
C TYR A 2 -4.68 10.93 -15.11
N PHE A 3 -5.04 12.01 -15.80
CA PHE A 3 -4.13 13.06 -16.25
C PHE A 3 -4.45 14.39 -15.58
N THR A 4 -3.44 15.23 -15.36
CA THR A 4 -3.61 16.53 -14.72
C THR A 4 -2.68 17.58 -15.31
N ASN A 5 -3.11 18.83 -15.22
CA ASN A 5 -2.37 20.04 -15.57
C ASN A 5 -2.72 21.12 -14.54
N LYS A 6 -1.81 22.08 -14.33
CA LYS A 6 -2.02 23.23 -13.45
C LYS A 6 -3.35 23.94 -13.73
N ARG A 7 -3.67 24.17 -15.01
CA ARG A 7 -4.90 24.83 -15.43
C ARG A 7 -6.17 24.10 -14.98
N ILE A 8 -6.18 22.76 -15.05
CA ILE A 8 -7.33 21.95 -14.60
C ILE A 8 -7.60 22.16 -13.11
N ILE A 9 -6.53 22.36 -12.33
CA ILE A 9 -6.60 22.54 -10.88
C ILE A 9 -7.02 23.97 -10.54
N GLU A 10 -6.46 24.97 -11.24
CA GLU A 10 -6.72 26.39 -11.00
C GLU A 10 -8.15 26.79 -11.39
N ASP A 11 -8.63 26.32 -12.55
CA ASP A 11 -9.97 26.64 -13.06
C ASP A 11 -11.06 25.72 -12.46
N ASP A 12 -10.69 24.83 -11.53
CA ASP A 12 -11.52 23.79 -10.92
C ASP A 12 -12.44 23.05 -11.92
N LEU A 13 -11.84 22.73 -13.07
CA LEU A 13 -12.51 22.10 -14.21
C LEU A 13 -13.15 20.75 -13.84
N ALA A 14 -12.57 20.06 -12.87
CA ALA A 14 -13.09 18.81 -12.35
C ALA A 14 -14.42 18.99 -11.59
N SER A 15 -14.59 20.08 -10.84
CA SER A 15 -15.86 20.37 -10.15
C SER A 15 -16.94 20.80 -11.15
N ILE A 16 -16.59 21.65 -12.11
CA ILE A 16 -17.52 22.05 -13.20
C ILE A 16 -18.04 20.81 -13.93
N ALA A 17 -17.18 19.84 -14.23
CA ALA A 17 -17.57 18.60 -14.87
C ALA A 17 -18.51 17.75 -13.99
N ARG A 18 -18.30 17.70 -12.67
CA ARG A 18 -19.20 16.96 -11.75
C ARG A 18 -20.59 17.58 -11.70
N ASP A 19 -20.68 18.91 -11.68
CA ASP A 19 -21.96 19.61 -11.59
C ASP A 19 -22.74 19.55 -12.91
N LYS A 20 -22.05 19.68 -14.04
CA LYS A 20 -22.65 19.67 -15.38
C LYS A 20 -22.70 18.27 -16.02
N GLY A 21 -22.15 17.26 -15.34
CA GLY A 21 -22.05 15.87 -15.80
C GLY A 21 -20.89 15.64 -16.77
N TRP A 22 -21.05 16.05 -18.03
CA TRP A 22 -20.08 15.79 -19.08
C TRP A 22 -19.57 17.08 -19.71
N TRP A 23 -18.30 17.06 -20.12
CA TRP A 23 -17.68 18.17 -20.83
C TRP A 23 -16.91 17.63 -22.03
N GLN A 24 -17.34 18.03 -23.22
CA GLN A 24 -16.67 17.67 -24.46
C GLN A 24 -15.34 18.42 -24.59
N LEU A 25 -14.29 17.67 -24.87
CA LEU A 25 -12.95 18.18 -25.14
C LEU A 25 -12.31 17.33 -26.24
N GLU A 26 -11.25 17.84 -26.84
CA GLU A 26 -10.45 17.08 -27.78
C GLU A 26 -9.15 16.63 -27.12
N ALA A 27 -8.86 15.33 -27.20
CA ALA A 27 -7.62 14.77 -26.71
C ALA A 27 -6.84 14.14 -27.87
N ARG A 28 -5.52 14.34 -27.84
CA ARG A 28 -4.55 13.62 -28.68
C ARG A 28 -3.67 12.78 -27.76
N ILE A 29 -3.60 11.50 -28.09
CA ILE A 29 -2.90 10.48 -27.31
C ILE A 29 -1.84 9.89 -28.22
N ASP A 30 -0.64 9.66 -27.66
CA ASP A 30 0.39 8.87 -28.31
C ASP A 30 0.25 7.43 -27.80
N GLU A 31 0.06 6.49 -28.72
CA GLU A 31 -0.17 5.08 -28.38
C GLU A 31 1.04 4.45 -27.66
N ASN A 32 2.24 4.97 -27.93
CA ASN A 32 3.48 4.42 -27.41
C ASN A 32 3.79 4.88 -25.98
N CYS A 33 3.13 5.93 -25.48
CA CYS A 33 3.42 6.45 -24.15
C CYS A 33 2.17 6.92 -23.39
N SER A 34 2.02 6.45 -22.15
CA SER A 34 0.97 6.86 -21.22
C SER A 34 1.34 8.10 -20.37
N ASN A 35 2.53 8.65 -20.57
CA ASN A 35 3.11 9.66 -19.66
C ASN A 35 2.41 11.01 -19.73
N TYR A 36 1.91 11.37 -20.91
CA TYR A 36 1.24 12.62 -21.15
C TYR A 36 0.22 12.47 -22.27
N ILE A 37 -0.78 13.32 -22.22
CA ILE A 37 -1.74 13.51 -23.31
C ILE A 37 -1.84 15.00 -23.62
N TYR A 38 -2.29 15.33 -24.82
CA TYR A 38 -2.56 16.71 -25.20
C TYR A 38 -4.06 16.93 -25.25
N VAL A 39 -4.54 17.89 -24.46
CA VAL A 39 -5.97 18.17 -24.30
C VAL A 39 -6.26 19.59 -24.75
N ARG A 40 -7.33 19.77 -25.53
CA ARG A 40 -7.87 21.05 -25.93
C ARG A 40 -9.29 21.20 -25.36
N PHE A 41 -9.45 22.14 -24.43
CA PHE A 41 -10.72 22.39 -23.74
C PHE A 41 -11.73 23.17 -24.58
N ASN A 42 -11.25 24.01 -25.51
CA ASN A 42 -12.10 24.78 -26.42
C ASN A 42 -11.44 24.80 -27.81
N SER A 43 -12.22 24.73 -28.88
CA SER A 43 -11.71 24.70 -30.27
C SER A 43 -10.84 25.91 -30.62
N ARG A 44 -11.02 27.05 -29.94
CA ARG A 44 -10.22 28.27 -30.14
C ARG A 44 -8.88 28.27 -29.40
N GLU A 45 -8.68 27.34 -28.48
CA GLU A 45 -7.48 27.28 -27.66
C GLU A 45 -6.47 26.28 -28.21
N PRO A 46 -5.17 26.49 -27.93
CA PRO A 46 -4.15 25.51 -28.27
C PRO A 46 -4.27 24.26 -27.39
N PHE A 47 -3.65 23.18 -27.84
CA PHE A 47 -3.51 21.97 -27.03
C PHE A 47 -2.61 22.23 -25.82
N VAL A 48 -3.05 21.73 -24.66
CA VAL A 48 -2.33 21.80 -23.40
C VAL A 48 -1.83 20.42 -23.03
N LYS A 49 -0.55 20.31 -22.66
CA LYS A 49 0.04 19.05 -22.21
C LYS A 49 -0.44 18.70 -20.80
N CYS A 50 -1.16 17.61 -20.64
CA CYS A 50 -1.55 17.06 -19.35
C CYS A 50 -0.64 15.88 -19.01
N ASN A 51 0.00 15.91 -17.85
CA ASN A 51 0.89 14.85 -17.41
C ASN A 51 0.11 13.81 -16.61
N LEU A 52 0.60 12.58 -16.61
CA LEU A 52 0.07 11.50 -15.80
C LEU A 52 0.07 11.88 -14.32
N SER A 53 -1.09 11.74 -13.67
CA SER A 53 -1.27 12.06 -12.26
C SER A 53 -0.39 11.18 -11.37
N PRO A 54 0.10 11.68 -10.22
CA PRO A 54 0.84 10.85 -9.26
C PRO A 54 0.10 9.58 -8.83
N LYS A 55 -1.24 9.61 -8.81
CA LYS A 55 -2.08 8.44 -8.50
C LYS A 55 -1.95 7.32 -9.53
N SER A 56 -1.74 7.68 -10.80
CA SER A 56 -1.62 6.75 -11.92
C SER A 56 -0.16 6.48 -12.29
N ARG A 57 0.80 6.81 -11.42
CA ARG A 57 2.24 6.66 -11.70
C ARG A 57 2.67 5.23 -12.05
N MET A 58 1.88 4.24 -11.67
CA MET A 58 2.12 2.81 -11.97
C MET A 58 2.17 2.52 -13.47
N PHE A 59 1.47 3.34 -14.27
CA PHE A 59 1.39 3.19 -15.72
C PHE A 59 2.50 3.94 -16.47
N ARG A 60 3.38 4.66 -15.77
CA ARG A 60 4.43 5.48 -16.38
C ARG A 60 5.35 4.63 -17.25
N ASP A 61 5.68 5.14 -18.43
CA ASP A 61 6.55 4.51 -19.42
C ASP A 61 6.00 3.21 -20.03
N LEU A 62 4.72 2.87 -19.76
CA LEU A 62 4.01 1.82 -20.49
C LEU A 62 3.32 2.41 -21.73
N PRO A 63 3.16 1.61 -22.80
CA PRO A 63 2.22 1.92 -23.87
C PRO A 63 0.79 2.08 -23.35
N ILE A 64 -0.04 2.84 -24.07
CA ILE A 64 -1.44 3.06 -23.66
C ILE A 64 -2.22 1.74 -23.62
N VAL A 65 -1.99 0.87 -24.61
CA VAL A 65 -2.67 -0.42 -24.77
C VAL A 65 -2.43 -1.33 -23.56
N GLU A 66 -1.17 -1.42 -23.12
CA GLU A 66 -0.80 -2.21 -21.93
C GLU A 66 -1.44 -1.64 -20.66
N SER A 67 -1.49 -0.31 -20.56
CA SER A 67 -2.07 0.36 -19.41
C SER A 67 -3.58 0.15 -19.33
N ASP A 68 -4.27 0.21 -20.46
CA ASP A 68 -5.71 -0.04 -20.56
C ASP A 68 -6.03 -1.51 -20.24
N PHE A 69 -5.22 -2.46 -20.76
CA PHE A 69 -5.34 -3.87 -20.40
C PHE A 69 -5.25 -4.10 -18.88
N VAL A 70 -4.27 -3.47 -18.20
CA VAL A 70 -4.11 -3.61 -16.75
C VAL A 70 -5.30 -2.99 -15.99
N LEU A 71 -5.85 -1.88 -16.49
CA LEU A 71 -7.03 -1.26 -15.90
C LEU A 71 -8.26 -2.18 -16.03
N ASP A 72 -8.56 -2.64 -17.23
CA ASP A 72 -9.68 -3.56 -17.49
C ASP A 72 -9.54 -4.84 -16.65
N TRP A 73 -8.33 -5.38 -16.56
CA TRP A 73 -8.06 -6.55 -15.72
C TRP A 73 -8.27 -6.26 -14.23
N THR A 74 -7.88 -5.08 -13.76
CA THR A 74 -8.10 -4.66 -12.37
C THR A 74 -9.59 -4.53 -12.07
N ASP A 75 -10.35 -3.92 -12.97
CA ASP A 75 -11.78 -3.74 -12.84
C ASP A 75 -12.49 -5.10 -12.83
N GLU A 76 -12.16 -6.00 -13.77
CA GLU A 76 -12.70 -7.36 -13.83
C GLU A 76 -12.40 -8.16 -12.54
N LYS A 77 -11.20 -8.01 -11.97
CA LYS A 77 -10.86 -8.65 -10.69
C LYS A 77 -11.61 -8.03 -9.53
N SER A 78 -11.78 -6.71 -9.51
CA SER A 78 -12.52 -6.02 -8.47
C SER A 78 -14.00 -6.42 -8.46
N GLU A 79 -14.61 -6.61 -9.64
CA GLU A 79 -15.98 -7.11 -9.77
C GLU A 79 -16.10 -8.57 -9.30
N LYS A 80 -15.09 -9.40 -9.54
CA LYS A 80 -15.03 -10.79 -9.07
C LYS A 80 -14.79 -10.89 -7.55
N LEU A 81 -14.22 -9.87 -6.91
CA LEU A 81 -14.02 -9.78 -5.45
C LEU A 81 -15.31 -9.39 -4.73
N ILE A 82 -16.44 -10.03 -5.09
CA ILE A 82 -17.67 -9.91 -4.32
C ILE A 82 -17.38 -10.38 -2.90
N VAL A 83 -17.87 -9.62 -1.91
CA VAL A 83 -17.77 -9.95 -0.49
C VAL A 83 -18.29 -11.37 -0.27
N THR A 84 -17.37 -12.32 -0.13
CA THR A 84 -17.70 -13.73 0.07
C THR A 84 -18.08 -13.93 1.54
N ALA A 85 -18.95 -14.91 1.84
CA ALA A 85 -19.33 -15.23 3.21
C ALA A 85 -18.10 -15.46 4.12
N ASP A 86 -17.05 -16.10 3.58
CA ASP A 86 -15.78 -16.32 4.27
C ASP A 86 -15.04 -15.00 4.59
N SER A 87 -15.13 -13.99 3.72
CA SER A 87 -14.55 -12.67 3.97
C SER A 87 -15.26 -11.97 5.12
N ILE A 88 -16.58 -12.13 5.23
CA ILE A 88 -17.38 -11.56 6.32
C ILE A 88 -17.01 -12.24 7.64
N ASP A 89 -16.94 -13.58 7.66
CA ASP A 89 -16.56 -14.31 8.87
C ASP A 89 -15.12 -13.98 9.29
N MET A 90 -14.19 -13.86 8.34
CA MET A 90 -12.83 -13.41 8.62
C MET A 90 -12.82 -12.02 9.25
N GLN A 91 -13.60 -11.08 8.74
CA GLN A 91 -13.71 -9.74 9.32
C GLN A 91 -14.20 -9.81 10.78
N TYR A 92 -15.28 -10.55 11.05
CA TYR A 92 -15.77 -10.73 12.42
C TYR A 92 -14.73 -11.36 13.35
N ARG A 93 -13.98 -12.36 12.87
CA ARG A 93 -12.88 -12.97 13.63
C ARG A 93 -11.79 -11.95 13.94
N THR A 94 -11.38 -11.15 12.96
CA THR A 94 -10.36 -10.10 13.18
C THR A 94 -10.84 -9.05 14.17
N ASP A 95 -12.09 -8.61 14.08
CA ASP A 95 -12.69 -7.65 15.01
C ASP A 95 -12.78 -8.22 16.43
N ALA A 96 -13.17 -9.50 16.56
CA ALA A 96 -13.19 -10.18 17.85
C ALA A 96 -11.78 -10.27 18.47
N ILE A 97 -10.77 -10.61 17.67
CA ILE A 97 -9.37 -10.66 18.12
C ILE A 97 -8.89 -9.27 18.54
N THR A 98 -9.14 -8.23 17.73
CA THR A 98 -8.71 -6.87 18.07
C THR A 98 -9.41 -6.35 19.31
N LYS A 99 -10.70 -6.64 19.49
CA LYS A 99 -11.47 -6.28 20.69
C LYS A 99 -10.92 -7.00 21.93
N ARG A 100 -10.64 -8.30 21.84
CA ARG A 100 -10.00 -9.08 22.92
C ARG A 100 -8.63 -8.52 23.28
N ALA A 101 -7.80 -8.18 22.30
CA ALA A 101 -6.49 -7.60 22.52
C ALA A 101 -6.58 -6.22 23.20
N LYS A 102 -7.51 -5.36 22.76
CA LYS A 102 -7.78 -4.05 23.37
C LYS A 102 -8.25 -4.20 24.82
N ASN A 103 -9.15 -5.15 25.10
CA ASN A 103 -9.63 -5.40 26.46
C ASN A 103 -8.49 -5.91 27.36
N ARG A 104 -7.70 -6.90 26.91
CA ARG A 104 -6.52 -7.37 27.65
C ARG A 104 -5.54 -6.24 27.98
N ALA A 105 -5.30 -5.33 27.04
CA ALA A 105 -4.43 -4.16 27.24
C ALA A 105 -5.02 -3.12 28.22
N LYS A 106 -6.35 -3.04 28.34
CA LYS A 106 -7.04 -2.20 29.34
C LYS A 106 -7.01 -2.84 30.72
N ASP A 107 -7.25 -4.15 30.81
CA ASP A 107 -7.32 -4.89 32.07
C ASP A 107 -5.94 -4.99 32.74
N ASN A 108 -4.87 -5.10 31.94
CA ASN A 108 -3.49 -5.11 32.42
C ASN A 108 -2.69 -3.94 31.83
N PRO A 109 -2.91 -2.71 32.32
CA PRO A 109 -2.21 -1.54 31.82
C PRO A 109 -0.76 -1.56 32.29
N THR A 110 0.18 -1.72 31.36
CA THR A 110 1.61 -1.60 31.68
C THR A 110 1.99 -0.12 31.88
N PRO A 111 2.61 0.25 33.00
CA PRO A 111 3.04 1.62 33.25
C PRO A 111 4.14 2.03 32.27
N ARG A 112 4.18 3.32 31.92
CA ARG A 112 5.09 3.86 30.88
C ARG A 112 6.57 3.56 31.14
N LYS A 113 6.97 3.53 32.41
CA LYS A 113 8.34 3.20 32.83
C LYS A 113 8.72 1.77 32.46
N ASP A 114 7.82 0.82 32.72
CA ASP A 114 8.05 -0.61 32.45
C ASP A 114 8.01 -0.94 30.96
N ARG A 115 7.26 -0.18 30.16
CA ARG A 115 7.28 -0.32 28.67
C ARG A 115 8.64 -0.05 28.04
N SER A 116 9.48 0.74 28.70
CA SER A 116 10.79 1.15 28.19
C SER A 116 11.96 0.49 28.92
N LYS A 117 11.68 -0.20 30.03
CA LYS A 117 12.68 -0.87 30.85
C LYS A 117 13.25 -2.07 30.07
N GLY A 118 14.57 -2.16 30.02
CA GLY A 118 15.25 -3.28 29.34
C GLY A 118 15.35 -3.18 27.81
N ILE A 119 14.82 -2.14 27.15
CA ILE A 119 14.90 -2.03 25.68
C ILE A 119 16.35 -2.08 25.17
N GLN A 120 17.27 -1.37 25.82
CA GLN A 120 18.67 -1.35 25.41
C GLN A 120 19.35 -2.71 25.63
N GLN A 121 19.02 -3.38 26.72
CA GLN A 121 19.59 -4.67 27.08
C GLN A 121 19.05 -5.78 26.18
N ASN A 122 17.73 -5.86 25.97
CA ASN A 122 17.12 -6.80 25.04
C ASN A 122 17.60 -6.55 23.60
N ARG A 123 17.80 -5.29 23.18
CA ARG A 123 18.39 -4.98 21.86
C ARG A 123 19.82 -5.53 21.76
N LYS A 124 20.61 -5.39 22.82
CA LYS A 124 21.99 -5.90 22.86
C LYS A 124 21.99 -7.43 22.80
N GLU A 125 21.14 -8.09 23.58
CA GLU A 125 20.97 -9.55 23.60
C GLU A 125 20.50 -10.11 22.24
N GLU A 126 19.53 -9.46 21.57
CA GLU A 126 19.08 -9.83 20.22
C GLU A 126 20.19 -9.66 19.17
N LEU A 127 20.98 -8.58 19.27
CA LEU A 127 22.14 -8.38 18.38
C LEU A 127 23.22 -9.43 18.64
N GLU A 128 23.48 -9.80 19.90
CA GLU A 128 24.41 -10.86 20.28
C GLU A 128 23.91 -12.24 19.79
N LEU A 129 22.61 -12.53 19.89
CA LEU A 129 21.99 -13.75 19.37
C LEU A 129 21.98 -13.83 17.84
N MET A 130 21.84 -12.71 17.13
CA MET A 130 22.01 -12.65 15.67
C MET A 130 23.47 -12.83 15.27
N ASN A 131 24.40 -12.18 15.96
CA ASN A 131 25.83 -12.24 15.64
C ASN A 131 26.48 -13.58 16.06
N GLY A 132 25.91 -14.29 17.04
CA GLY A 132 26.39 -15.59 17.51
C GLY A 132 25.95 -16.79 16.66
N LYS A 133 25.09 -16.60 15.65
CA LYS A 133 24.61 -17.67 14.76
C LYS A 133 25.55 -18.01 13.59
N ASP A 134 26.75 -17.43 13.57
CA ASP A 134 27.75 -17.74 12.54
C ASP A 134 28.74 -18.85 12.94
N THR A 135 28.59 -19.56 14.07
CA THR A 135 29.62 -20.56 14.46
C THR A 135 29.15 -21.89 15.09
N THR A 136 27.87 -22.20 15.25
CA THR A 136 27.51 -23.52 15.82
C THR A 136 26.54 -24.30 14.94
N GLN A 137 27.09 -25.19 14.12
CA GLN A 137 26.37 -26.36 13.64
C GLN A 137 25.86 -27.14 14.86
N VAL A 138 24.55 -27.26 15.02
CA VAL A 138 23.95 -28.28 15.90
C VAL A 138 22.75 -28.88 15.19
N SER A 139 22.96 -30.09 14.69
CA SER A 139 21.93 -31.08 14.42
C SER A 139 21.02 -31.24 15.64
N LYS A 140 19.73 -30.92 15.51
CA LYS A 140 18.70 -31.42 16.43
C LYS A 140 17.58 -32.05 15.61
N SER A 141 17.49 -33.37 15.77
CA SER A 141 16.39 -34.22 15.34
C SER A 141 15.06 -33.65 15.84
N VAL A 142 14.13 -33.45 14.91
CA VAL A 142 12.74 -33.10 15.19
C VAL A 142 12.09 -34.29 15.90
N THR A 143 11.70 -34.11 17.15
CA THR A 143 10.69 -34.95 17.80
C THR A 143 9.42 -34.13 17.95
N ASP A 144 8.35 -34.60 17.31
CA ASP A 144 7.06 -33.95 17.06
C ASP A 144 6.18 -33.70 18.30
N ASN A 145 6.70 -33.12 19.39
CA ASN A 145 5.90 -32.90 20.61
C ASN A 145 6.15 -31.56 21.32
N ASP A 146 6.23 -30.44 20.60
CA ASP A 146 6.06 -29.12 21.21
C ASP A 146 4.81 -28.43 20.66
N ILE A 147 3.73 -28.75 21.35
CA ILE A 147 2.39 -28.18 21.24
C ILE A 147 2.47 -26.68 21.53
N PHE A 148 2.19 -25.87 20.51
CA PHE A 148 1.66 -24.50 20.57
C PHE A 148 1.77 -23.77 21.93
N GLU A 149 2.98 -23.52 22.41
CA GLU A 149 3.18 -22.41 23.33
C GLU A 149 2.96 -21.11 22.54
N ASN A 150 2.45 -20.07 23.21
CA ASN A 150 2.17 -18.74 22.68
C ASN A 150 3.46 -18.01 22.25
N ASN A 151 4.28 -18.61 21.40
CA ASN A 151 5.48 -18.04 20.82
C ASN A 151 5.05 -17.06 19.72
N VAL A 152 4.95 -15.80 20.10
CA VAL A 152 4.85 -14.69 19.16
C VAL A 152 6.17 -14.60 18.39
N VAL A 153 6.27 -15.31 17.27
CA VAL A 153 7.40 -15.19 16.35
C VAL A 153 7.34 -13.81 15.70
N THR A 154 8.27 -12.94 16.06
CA THR A 154 8.38 -11.62 15.44
C THR A 154 9.22 -11.71 14.17
N LEU A 155 8.69 -11.16 13.07
CA LEU A 155 9.40 -11.12 11.79
C LEU A 155 10.52 -10.07 11.85
N PRO A 156 11.67 -10.31 11.20
CA PRO A 156 12.77 -9.35 11.16
C PRO A 156 12.31 -8.05 10.50
N ARG A 157 12.47 -6.92 11.21
CA ARG A 157 12.13 -5.59 10.68
C ARG A 157 13.19 -5.14 9.68
N ARG A 158 12.75 -4.71 8.49
CA ARG A 158 13.58 -4.09 7.45
C ARG A 158 14.29 -2.85 8.00
N ASN A 159 15.62 -2.84 7.96
CA ASN A 159 16.43 -1.67 8.30
C ASN A 159 16.04 -0.48 7.40
N LYS A 160 15.62 0.63 8.01
CA LYS A 160 15.52 1.92 7.31
C LYS A 160 16.96 2.33 6.97
N ARG A 161 17.29 2.42 5.68
CA ARG A 161 18.55 3.01 5.22
C ARG A 161 18.64 4.42 5.82
N ALA A 162 19.74 4.68 6.53
CA ALA A 162 20.12 6.05 6.86
C ALA A 162 20.25 6.80 5.53
N GLN A 163 19.63 7.98 5.45
CA GLN A 163 19.90 8.91 4.37
C GLN A 163 21.30 9.47 4.65
N ASP A 164 22.25 9.15 3.79
CA ASP A 164 23.56 9.80 3.77
C ASP A 164 23.37 11.26 3.40
N VAL A 165 24.00 12.13 4.20
CA VAL A 165 24.14 13.58 3.99
C VAL A 165 25.26 13.84 2.99
#